data_AF-A0A7W2TI92-F1
#
_entry.id   AF-A0A7W2TI92-F1
#
_cell.length_a   1.000
_cell.length_b   1.000
_cell.length_c   1.000
_cell.angle_alpha   90.00
_cell.angle_beta   90.00
_cell.angle_gamma   90.00
#
_symmetry.space_group_name_H-M   'P 1'
#
loop_
_entity.id
_entity.type
_entity.pdbx_description
1 polymer ?
#
loop_
_entity_poly.entity_id
_entity_poly.type
_entity_poly.pdbx_seq_one_letter_code
_entity_poly.pdbx_strand_id
1 'polypeptide(L)'
;MNIKIKASSLALLIGLNTGCMSTTPQQQMSAEERAQIVEMQKAMIGKMFGGATSSAQQKQTVKEMTPIVTISEKELLAQKLEVDTTGGPALFARHKDGILINNEMFNDFEGSVASFGGNRITGQFTYAVKNFDGTFTLKYNKANSENGPIKIATVEKKGKSFNVTTVTGKSLPGSSLTPTSDGFIVGRAGSAFKYTIGKNQVKSITILDNYHIADHQNGDVASTNYILLEKNPTSKKDSFGSMFDSISSIGNSLGLNKADHYILVNINNGTIVPLDVSLSGKTVAVHSNCTSKGLYNDCKNVSYKDALYNKQGLKNSSHYFWAIDWIDTKSGPLAFYKTSTTLKVVDIKNSKVHTLFSRTLGINDFLLIEHVDGKVSIEAQLGFSKDKIEDVEQYILKNTVDIEEMQTVSTE
;
A
#
# COMPACT_ATOMS: atom_id res chain seq x y z
N MET A 1 -58.35 -20.12 8.98
CA MET A 1 -58.91 -20.17 7.62
C MET A 1 -57.94 -20.98 6.77
N ASN A 2 -58.40 -22.12 6.27
CA ASN A 2 -57.65 -23.10 5.49
C ASN A 2 -57.57 -22.71 4.00
N ILE A 3 -56.61 -23.35 3.28
CA ILE A 3 -56.64 -23.88 1.90
C ILE A 3 -55.29 -23.59 1.21
N LYS A 4 -54.55 -24.49 0.52
CA LYS A 4 -54.36 -25.97 0.47
C LYS A 4 -53.44 -26.26 -0.75
N ILE A 5 -52.40 -27.11 -0.58
CA ILE A 5 -52.00 -28.30 -1.43
C ILE A 5 -51.41 -27.96 -2.84
N LYS A 6 -50.26 -28.47 -3.33
CA LYS A 6 -49.91 -29.87 -3.63
C LYS A 6 -48.40 -30.15 -3.77
N ALA A 7 -47.96 -31.16 -3.02
CA ALA A 7 -46.85 -32.04 -3.35
C ALA A 7 -47.41 -33.32 -4.01
N SER A 8 -46.66 -33.92 -4.94
CA SER A 8 -46.80 -35.34 -5.29
C SER A 8 -45.49 -35.87 -5.86
N SER A 9 -45.00 -36.90 -5.20
CA SER A 9 -43.82 -37.71 -5.50
C SER A 9 -44.11 -38.71 -6.61
N LEU A 10 -43.09 -39.11 -7.37
CA LEU A 10 -43.04 -40.44 -7.98
C LEU A 10 -41.59 -40.94 -8.01
N ALA A 11 -41.40 -42.16 -7.53
CA ALA A 11 -40.14 -42.90 -7.47
C ALA A 11 -40.26 -44.20 -8.28
N LEU A 12 -39.15 -44.73 -8.79
CA LEU A 12 -38.75 -46.15 -8.99
C LEU A 12 -37.51 -46.16 -9.94
N LEU A 13 -36.29 -46.51 -9.54
CA LEU A 13 -35.65 -47.78 -9.14
C LEU A 13 -35.15 -48.68 -10.30
N ILE A 14 -33.81 -48.83 -10.32
CA ILE A 14 -32.94 -50.01 -10.52
C ILE A 14 -32.74 -50.63 -11.92
N GLY A 15 -31.46 -50.80 -12.26
CA GLY A 15 -30.95 -51.87 -13.12
C GLY A 15 -29.41 -51.89 -13.22
N LEU A 16 -28.73 -52.66 -12.36
CA LEU A 16 -27.35 -53.14 -12.55
C LEU A 16 -27.42 -54.60 -13.03
N ASN A 17 -26.70 -54.97 -14.09
CA ASN A 17 -25.80 -56.14 -14.12
C ASN A 17 -25.13 -56.37 -15.51
N THR A 18 -23.79 -56.41 -15.46
CA THR A 18 -22.85 -57.35 -16.10
C THR A 18 -23.08 -57.88 -17.54
N GLY A 19 -22.17 -57.47 -18.43
CA GLY A 19 -21.26 -58.36 -19.17
C GLY A 19 -21.82 -59.29 -20.27
N CYS A 20 -21.40 -59.06 -21.51
CA CYS A 20 -21.00 -60.13 -22.42
C CYS A 20 -20.03 -59.60 -23.49
N MET A 21 -18.89 -60.27 -23.57
CA MET A 21 -17.89 -60.11 -24.62
C MET A 21 -18.49 -60.38 -26.00
N SER A 22 -18.17 -59.54 -26.97
CA SER A 22 -18.11 -59.96 -28.37
C SER A 22 -16.82 -59.42 -28.96
N THR A 23 -15.94 -60.37 -29.26
CA THR A 23 -14.65 -60.21 -29.93
C THR A 23 -14.89 -59.78 -31.37
N THR A 24 -14.47 -58.56 -31.70
CA THR A 24 -14.17 -58.16 -33.09
C THR A 24 -12.75 -57.62 -33.07
N PRO A 25 -11.86 -58.01 -34.01
CA PRO A 25 -10.51 -57.48 -34.00
C PRO A 25 -10.61 -55.97 -34.24
N GLN A 26 -10.21 -55.16 -33.25
CA GLN A 26 -9.81 -53.79 -33.54
C GLN A 26 -8.64 -53.91 -34.50
N GLN A 27 -8.88 -53.71 -35.80
CA GLN A 27 -7.83 -53.39 -36.75
C GLN A 27 -7.11 -52.18 -36.16
N GLN A 28 -5.92 -52.42 -35.60
CA GLN A 28 -4.96 -51.37 -35.30
C GLN A 28 -4.64 -50.72 -36.64
N MET A 29 -5.28 -49.58 -36.92
CA MET A 29 -4.87 -48.69 -38.02
C MET A 29 -3.37 -48.52 -37.91
N SER A 30 -2.65 -48.83 -38.99
CA SER A 30 -1.20 -48.69 -39.04
C SER A 30 -0.83 -47.21 -38.81
N ALA A 31 0.39 -46.96 -38.33
CA ALA A 31 0.85 -45.60 -38.08
C ALA A 31 0.76 -44.70 -39.33
N GLU A 32 0.84 -45.30 -40.53
CA GLU A 32 0.69 -44.62 -41.82
C GLU A 32 -0.75 -44.20 -42.11
N GLU A 33 -1.75 -45.03 -41.81
CA GLU A 33 -3.17 -44.66 -41.96
C GLU A 33 -3.56 -43.50 -41.05
N ARG A 34 -3.02 -43.48 -39.82
CA ARG A 34 -3.25 -42.37 -38.87
C ARG A 34 -2.58 -41.08 -39.34
N ALA A 35 -1.41 -41.16 -39.96
CA ALA A 35 -0.72 -40.01 -40.52
C ALA A 35 -1.50 -39.42 -41.71
N GLN A 36 -2.03 -40.28 -42.59
CA GLN A 36 -2.83 -39.85 -43.75
C GLN A 36 -4.16 -39.20 -43.34
N ILE A 37 -4.83 -39.70 -42.29
CA ILE A 37 -6.08 -39.09 -41.78
C ILE A 37 -5.80 -37.71 -41.17
N VAL A 38 -4.69 -37.55 -40.43
CA VAL A 38 -4.29 -36.26 -39.86
C VAL A 38 -3.87 -35.27 -40.95
N GLU A 39 -3.18 -35.72 -41.98
CA GLU A 39 -2.80 -34.89 -43.12
C GLU A 39 -4.03 -34.46 -43.93
N MET A 40 -4.98 -35.37 -44.16
CA MET A 40 -6.24 -35.06 -44.83
C MET A 40 -7.09 -34.09 -44.00
N GLN A 41 -7.16 -34.23 -42.68
CA GLN A 41 -7.82 -33.25 -41.80
C GLN A 41 -7.15 -31.87 -41.87
N LYS A 42 -5.81 -31.82 -41.87
CA LYS A 42 -5.07 -30.55 -42.00
C LYS A 42 -5.28 -29.90 -43.36
N ALA A 43 -5.29 -30.68 -44.44
CA ALA A 43 -5.56 -30.18 -45.78
C ALA A 43 -7.02 -29.73 -45.95
N MET A 44 -7.96 -30.38 -45.28
CA MET A 44 -9.37 -30.01 -45.26
C MET A 44 -9.59 -28.71 -44.46
N ILE A 45 -8.97 -28.56 -43.28
CA ILE A 45 -8.99 -27.31 -42.50
C ILE A 45 -8.35 -26.17 -43.30
N GLY A 46 -7.24 -26.42 -43.99
CA GLY A 46 -6.58 -25.44 -44.87
C GLY A 46 -7.46 -24.98 -46.03
N LYS A 47 -8.30 -25.87 -46.59
CA LYS A 47 -9.26 -25.53 -47.65
C LYS A 47 -10.55 -24.89 -47.12
N MET A 48 -10.97 -25.19 -45.89
CA MET A 48 -12.19 -24.64 -45.29
C MET A 48 -12.00 -23.21 -44.75
N PHE A 49 -10.79 -22.87 -44.34
CA PHE A 49 -10.43 -21.53 -43.83
C PHE A 49 -9.64 -20.68 -44.83
N GLY A 50 -9.36 -21.20 -46.03
CA GLY A 50 -8.58 -20.52 -47.07
C GLY A 50 -9.44 -19.93 -48.19
N GLY A 51 -10.20 -18.87 -47.90
CA GLY A 51 -10.96 -18.16 -48.94
C GLY A 51 -11.25 -16.70 -48.58
N ALA A 52 -10.51 -15.79 -49.22
CA ALA A 52 -10.62 -14.31 -49.25
C ALA A 52 -10.24 -13.58 -47.93
N THR A 53 -9.41 -12.52 -47.88
CA THR A 53 -8.77 -11.65 -48.88
C THR A 53 -7.68 -10.82 -48.16
N SER A 54 -6.58 -10.52 -48.87
CA SER A 54 -5.68 -9.35 -48.71
C SER A 54 -5.64 -8.59 -47.37
N SER A 55 -4.54 -8.70 -46.63
CA SER A 55 -3.98 -7.57 -45.84
C SER A 55 -2.56 -7.91 -45.35
N ALA A 56 -1.76 -6.86 -45.22
CA ALA A 56 -0.33 -6.81 -45.00
C ALA A 56 0.27 -7.86 -44.04
N GLN A 57 1.46 -8.35 -44.41
CA GLN A 57 2.40 -9.00 -43.49
C GLN A 57 2.69 -8.08 -42.31
N GLN A 58 1.98 -8.25 -41.19
CA GLN A 58 2.53 -7.94 -39.88
C GLN A 58 3.32 -9.16 -39.43
N LYS A 59 4.65 -9.06 -39.53
CA LYS A 59 5.56 -9.85 -38.70
C LYS A 59 5.14 -9.58 -37.25
N GLN A 60 4.47 -10.55 -36.62
CA GLN A 60 4.43 -10.60 -35.17
C GLN A 60 5.86 -10.86 -34.70
N THR A 61 6.57 -9.79 -34.38
CA THR A 61 7.70 -9.83 -33.46
C THR A 61 7.18 -10.43 -32.17
N VAL A 62 7.43 -11.72 -31.97
CA VAL A 62 7.49 -12.32 -30.64
C VAL A 62 8.54 -11.50 -29.91
N LYS A 63 8.09 -10.67 -28.96
CA LYS A 63 8.98 -9.90 -28.09
C LYS A 63 9.78 -10.94 -27.32
N GLU A 64 11.03 -11.13 -27.71
CA GLU A 64 11.98 -12.02 -27.04
C GLU A 64 12.03 -11.57 -25.58
N MET A 65 11.43 -12.39 -24.71
CA MET A 65 11.36 -12.10 -23.29
C MET A 65 12.77 -12.35 -22.76
N THR A 66 13.56 -11.28 -22.62
CA THR A 66 14.88 -11.34 -21.99
C THR A 66 14.75 -12.15 -20.70
N PRO A 67 15.51 -13.24 -20.53
CA PRO A 67 15.44 -14.05 -19.33
C PRO A 67 15.71 -13.15 -18.13
N ILE A 68 14.77 -13.11 -17.19
CA ILE A 68 14.96 -12.41 -15.93
C ILE A 68 16.14 -13.10 -15.25
N VAL A 69 17.28 -12.41 -15.13
CA VAL A 69 18.43 -12.92 -14.39
C VAL A 69 17.99 -13.04 -12.93
N THR A 70 17.75 -14.27 -12.49
CA THR A 70 17.35 -14.56 -11.12
C THR A 70 18.59 -14.87 -10.29
N ILE A 71 18.88 -14.03 -9.29
CA ILE A 71 19.91 -14.30 -8.28
C ILE A 71 19.29 -15.07 -7.10
N SER A 72 20.11 -15.74 -6.32
CA SER A 72 19.67 -16.35 -5.06
C SER A 72 19.41 -15.29 -3.99
N GLU A 73 18.57 -15.60 -3.00
CA GLU A 73 18.35 -14.73 -1.82
C GLU A 73 19.63 -14.52 -1.01
N LYS A 74 20.55 -15.49 -1.01
CA LYS A 74 21.86 -15.37 -0.36
C LYS A 74 22.72 -14.32 -1.06
N GLU A 75 22.73 -14.31 -2.39
CA GLU A 75 23.45 -13.30 -3.18
C GLU A 75 22.84 -11.91 -3.01
N LEU A 76 21.50 -11.80 -3.01
CA LEU A 76 20.84 -10.53 -2.75
C LEU A 76 21.15 -10.00 -1.34
N LEU A 77 21.17 -10.87 -0.33
CA LEU A 77 21.57 -10.50 1.01
C LEU A 77 23.04 -10.04 1.07
N ALA A 78 23.94 -10.69 0.35
CA ALA A 78 25.34 -10.27 0.28
C ALA A 78 25.48 -8.86 -0.32
N GLN A 79 24.76 -8.56 -1.41
CA GLN A 79 24.72 -7.21 -1.99
C GLN A 79 24.14 -6.18 -1.01
N LYS A 80 23.08 -6.54 -0.27
CA LYS A 80 22.51 -5.68 0.77
C LYS A 80 23.55 -5.36 1.86
N LEU A 81 24.27 -6.38 2.32
CA LEU A 81 25.30 -6.23 3.35
C LEU A 81 26.47 -5.37 2.87
N GLU A 82 26.83 -5.44 1.59
CA GLU A 82 27.82 -4.56 0.97
C GLU A 82 27.38 -3.09 1.02
N VAL A 83 26.13 -2.79 0.63
CA VAL A 83 25.54 -1.44 0.80
C VAL A 83 25.54 -1.00 2.25
N ASP A 84 25.22 -1.90 3.17
CA ASP A 84 25.17 -1.61 4.61
C ASP A 84 26.54 -1.30 5.25
N THR A 85 27.66 -1.66 4.60
CA THR A 85 29.01 -1.43 5.15
C THR A 85 29.33 0.04 5.39
N THR A 86 28.72 0.94 4.61
CA THR A 86 28.88 2.40 4.73
C THR A 86 27.53 3.06 4.98
N GLY A 87 27.50 4.39 5.09
CA GLY A 87 26.28 5.14 5.39
C GLY A 87 25.76 4.99 6.82
N GLY A 88 24.62 5.59 7.12
CA GLY A 88 24.09 5.67 8.48
C GLY A 88 22.78 6.46 8.60
N PRO A 89 22.42 6.87 9.84
CA PRO A 89 21.18 7.60 10.11
C PRO A 89 20.97 8.78 9.16
N ALA A 90 19.70 9.05 8.81
CA ALA A 90 19.36 10.15 7.92
C ALA A 90 17.95 10.67 8.16
N LEU A 91 17.77 11.96 7.85
CA LEU A 91 16.46 12.59 7.80
C LEU A 91 15.82 12.33 6.44
N PHE A 92 14.71 11.60 6.46
CA PHE A 92 13.89 11.37 5.26
C PHE A 92 12.69 12.31 5.27
N ALA A 93 12.49 13.04 4.18
CA ALA A 93 11.28 13.82 3.98
C ALA A 93 10.68 13.55 2.60
N ARG A 94 9.36 13.42 2.53
CA ARG A 94 8.67 13.32 1.25
C ARG A 94 8.64 14.69 0.59
N HIS A 95 8.88 14.73 -0.72
CA HIS A 95 8.69 15.88 -1.58
C HIS A 95 7.68 15.54 -2.69
N LYS A 96 7.14 16.54 -3.39
CA LYS A 96 6.15 16.32 -4.47
C LYS A 96 6.70 15.41 -5.57
N ASP A 97 7.97 15.61 -5.90
CA ASP A 97 8.63 14.99 -7.04
C ASP A 97 9.67 13.93 -6.63
N GLY A 98 9.68 13.51 -5.36
CA GLY A 98 10.57 12.46 -4.86
C GLY A 98 10.80 12.51 -3.36
N ILE A 99 12.05 12.28 -2.94
CA ILE A 99 12.42 12.18 -1.53
C ILE A 99 13.62 13.07 -1.25
N LEU A 100 13.61 13.72 -0.10
CA LEU A 100 14.75 14.40 0.46
C LEU A 100 15.44 13.47 1.46
N ILE A 101 16.76 13.36 1.34
CA ILE A 101 17.62 12.70 2.33
C ILE A 101 18.56 13.78 2.84
N ASN A 102 18.52 14.08 4.14
CA ASN A 102 19.30 15.17 4.76
C ASN A 102 19.09 16.52 4.03
N ASN A 103 17.83 16.81 3.70
CA ASN A 103 17.39 18.01 2.98
C ASN A 103 17.86 18.14 1.51
N GLU A 104 18.54 17.12 0.97
CA GLU A 104 18.96 17.08 -0.42
C GLU A 104 18.07 16.14 -1.23
N MET A 105 17.75 16.54 -2.46
CA MET A 105 16.94 15.71 -3.36
C MET A 105 17.71 14.45 -3.73
N PHE A 106 17.18 13.29 -3.35
CA PHE A 106 17.72 12.01 -3.77
C PHE A 106 17.29 11.71 -5.21
N ASN A 107 18.27 11.51 -6.08
CA ASN A 107 18.07 11.29 -7.51
C ASN A 107 18.49 9.87 -7.88
N ASP A 108 17.68 9.24 -8.72
CA ASP A 108 18.01 7.96 -9.36
C ASP A 108 18.10 8.17 -10.87
N PHE A 109 19.16 7.68 -11.51
CA PHE A 109 19.37 7.91 -12.94
C PHE A 109 18.35 7.19 -13.83
N GLU A 110 17.64 6.17 -13.31
CA GLU A 110 16.62 5.44 -14.07
C GLU A 110 15.27 6.18 -14.15
N GLY A 111 15.03 7.16 -13.26
CA GLY A 111 13.80 7.94 -13.26
C GLY A 111 13.48 8.61 -11.93
N SER A 112 12.21 8.98 -11.74
CA SER A 112 11.76 9.71 -10.54
C SER A 112 11.32 8.75 -9.43
N VAL A 113 11.64 9.08 -8.18
CA VAL A 113 11.19 8.32 -7.01
C VAL A 113 9.70 8.56 -6.78
N ALA A 114 8.89 7.50 -6.88
CA ALA A 114 7.43 7.57 -6.73
C ALA A 114 6.98 7.30 -5.28
N SER A 115 7.69 6.42 -4.56
CA SER A 115 7.42 6.11 -3.15
C SER A 115 8.66 5.55 -2.48
N PHE A 116 8.70 5.64 -1.15
CA PHE A 116 9.76 5.05 -0.33
C PHE A 116 9.21 4.65 1.04
N GLY A 117 9.97 3.81 1.74
CA GLY A 117 9.86 3.53 3.16
C GLY A 117 11.27 3.34 3.71
N GLY A 118 11.58 3.97 4.84
CA GLY A 118 12.94 4.03 5.36
C GLY A 118 13.00 4.19 6.86
N ASN A 119 14.04 3.62 7.46
CA ASN A 119 14.35 3.70 8.88
C ASN A 119 15.35 4.85 9.08
N ARG A 120 14.93 5.88 9.82
CA ARG A 120 15.72 7.09 10.06
C ARG A 120 16.93 6.83 10.96
N ILE A 121 16.86 5.86 11.86
CA ILE A 121 17.97 5.43 12.75
C ILE A 121 19.06 4.71 11.95
N THR A 122 18.70 3.73 11.12
CA THR A 122 19.71 2.94 10.39
C THR A 122 20.09 3.58 9.05
N GLY A 123 19.27 4.50 8.55
CA GLY A 123 19.36 5.07 7.21
C GLY A 123 18.94 4.12 6.10
N GLN A 124 18.45 2.92 6.41
CA GLN A 124 18.08 1.92 5.40
C GLN A 124 16.72 2.26 4.79
N PHE A 125 16.61 2.18 3.47
CA PHE A 125 15.36 2.48 2.78
C PHE A 125 15.19 1.68 1.49
N THR A 126 13.94 1.35 1.20
CA THR A 126 13.51 0.85 -0.11
C THR A 126 12.67 1.91 -0.80
N TYR A 127 12.84 2.06 -2.10
CA TYR A 127 12.12 3.04 -2.89
C TYR A 127 11.72 2.49 -4.26
N ALA A 128 10.62 3.02 -4.79
CA ALA A 128 10.11 2.72 -6.11
C ALA A 128 10.48 3.83 -7.08
N VAL A 129 11.25 3.49 -8.12
CA VAL A 129 11.58 4.38 -9.23
C VAL A 129 10.55 4.16 -10.34
N LYS A 130 9.97 5.24 -10.85
CA LYS A 130 9.18 5.23 -12.08
C LYS A 130 10.12 5.47 -13.26
N ASN A 131 10.34 4.43 -14.05
CA ASN A 131 11.22 4.45 -15.21
C ASN A 131 10.59 5.23 -16.38
N PHE A 132 11.42 5.67 -17.33
CA PHE A 132 10.97 6.37 -18.54
C PHE A 132 10.04 5.55 -19.44
N ASP A 133 10.17 4.22 -19.41
CA ASP A 133 9.30 3.28 -20.14
C ASP A 133 7.94 3.05 -19.44
N GLY A 134 7.71 3.70 -18.30
CA GLY A 134 6.49 3.59 -17.50
C GLY A 134 6.44 2.38 -16.56
N THR A 135 7.46 1.52 -16.56
CA THR A 135 7.63 0.46 -15.57
C THR A 135 8.12 1.05 -14.24
N PHE A 136 8.02 0.25 -13.17
CA PHE A 136 8.54 0.63 -11.86
C PHE A 136 9.61 -0.35 -11.43
N THR A 137 10.67 0.15 -10.79
CA THR A 137 11.75 -0.67 -10.21
C THR A 137 11.83 -0.41 -8.72
N LEU A 138 11.84 -1.48 -7.93
CA LEU A 138 12.11 -1.39 -6.49
C LEU A 138 13.60 -1.55 -6.26
N LYS A 139 14.17 -0.61 -5.52
CA LYS A 139 15.58 -0.58 -5.15
C LYS A 139 15.73 -0.41 -3.64
N TYR A 140 16.82 -0.94 -3.13
CA TYR A 140 17.26 -0.79 -1.75
C TYR A 140 18.53 0.03 -1.69
N ASN A 141 18.65 0.90 -0.69
CA ASN A 141 19.89 1.58 -0.37
C ASN A 141 19.96 1.92 1.13
N LYS A 142 21.11 2.44 1.55
CA LYS A 142 21.33 3.05 2.86
C LYS A 142 21.80 4.49 2.65
N ALA A 143 21.25 5.42 3.41
CA ALA A 143 21.56 6.83 3.28
C ALA A 143 23.06 7.08 3.53
N ASN A 144 23.66 7.93 2.71
CA ASN A 144 25.10 8.23 2.72
C ASN A 144 26.01 7.01 2.47
N SER A 145 25.48 5.93 1.89
CA SER A 145 26.30 4.79 1.43
C SER A 145 27.20 5.21 0.26
N GLU A 146 28.46 4.77 0.29
CA GLU A 146 29.39 4.89 -0.85
C GLU A 146 29.04 3.90 -1.97
N ASN A 147 28.33 2.82 -1.62
CA ASN A 147 27.81 1.86 -2.57
C ASN A 147 26.47 2.32 -3.14
N GLY A 148 26.28 2.10 -4.43
CA GLY A 148 25.05 2.43 -5.14
C GLY A 148 23.86 1.56 -4.73
N PRO A 149 22.64 1.98 -5.10
CA PRO A 149 21.42 1.23 -4.79
C PRO A 149 21.37 -0.11 -5.54
N ILE A 150 20.81 -1.13 -4.88
CA ILE A 150 20.63 -2.47 -5.46
C ILE A 150 19.18 -2.68 -5.89
N LYS A 151 18.97 -3.33 -7.03
CA LYS A 151 17.63 -3.68 -7.51
C LYS A 151 17.12 -4.90 -6.73
N ILE A 152 15.90 -4.82 -6.22
CA ILE A 152 15.27 -5.92 -5.47
C ILE A 152 14.06 -6.51 -6.18
N ALA A 153 13.36 -5.72 -7.01
CA ALA A 153 12.22 -6.21 -7.79
C ALA A 153 11.90 -5.30 -8.98
N THR A 154 11.15 -5.85 -9.94
CA THR A 154 10.47 -5.10 -11.00
C THR A 154 8.97 -5.11 -10.71
N VAL A 155 8.28 -4.01 -11.01
CA VAL A 155 6.87 -3.83 -10.74
C VAL A 155 6.15 -3.48 -12.03
N GLU A 156 5.28 -4.39 -12.46
CA GLU A 156 4.34 -4.14 -13.56
C GLU A 156 3.03 -3.60 -13.01
N LYS A 157 2.63 -2.42 -13.47
CA LYS A 157 1.33 -1.83 -13.13
C LYS A 157 0.36 -1.98 -14.30
N LYS A 158 -0.77 -2.68 -14.07
CA LYS A 158 -1.87 -2.84 -15.03
C LYS A 158 -3.15 -2.30 -14.39
N GLY A 159 -3.49 -1.05 -14.72
CA GLY A 159 -4.62 -0.35 -14.09
C GLY A 159 -4.37 -0.13 -12.58
N LYS A 160 -5.22 -0.72 -11.74
CA LYS A 160 -5.08 -0.71 -10.26
C LYS A 160 -4.29 -1.89 -9.70
N SER A 161 -3.93 -2.85 -10.54
CA SER A 161 -3.21 -4.04 -10.12
C SER A 161 -1.70 -3.86 -10.31
N PHE A 162 -0.94 -4.35 -9.35
CA PHE A 162 0.50 -4.47 -9.38
C PHE A 162 0.88 -5.94 -9.48
N ASN A 163 1.91 -6.24 -10.24
CA ASN A 163 2.61 -7.52 -10.19
C ASN A 163 4.08 -7.25 -9.88
N VAL A 164 4.53 -7.63 -8.69
CA VAL A 164 5.89 -7.42 -8.22
C VAL A 164 6.68 -8.71 -8.43
N THR A 165 7.73 -8.67 -9.23
CA THR A 165 8.63 -9.80 -9.46
C THR A 165 9.99 -9.49 -8.87
N THR A 166 10.37 -10.20 -7.82
CA THR A 166 11.68 -10.04 -7.17
C THR A 166 12.81 -10.46 -8.10
N VAL A 167 14.02 -9.94 -7.88
CA VAL A 167 15.23 -10.43 -8.57
C VAL A 167 15.58 -11.87 -8.20
N THR A 168 14.90 -12.43 -7.20
CA THR A 168 15.00 -13.83 -6.79
C THR A 168 13.92 -14.73 -7.39
N GLY A 169 13.08 -14.18 -8.27
CA GLY A 169 12.07 -14.93 -9.04
C GLY A 169 10.70 -15.09 -8.36
N LYS A 170 10.47 -14.50 -7.17
CA LYS A 170 9.16 -14.53 -6.50
C LYS A 170 8.21 -13.54 -7.17
N SER A 171 6.98 -13.96 -7.41
CA SER A 171 5.93 -13.12 -7.98
C SER A 171 4.83 -12.84 -6.96
N LEU A 172 4.56 -11.56 -6.71
CA LEU A 172 3.64 -11.05 -5.71
C LEU A 172 2.65 -10.10 -6.40
N PRO A 173 1.53 -10.62 -6.94
CA PRO A 173 0.45 -9.76 -7.43
C PRO A 173 -0.27 -9.08 -6.26
N GLY A 174 -0.87 -7.91 -6.50
CA GLY A 174 -1.67 -7.19 -5.51
C GLY A 174 -2.28 -5.90 -6.04
N SER A 175 -2.89 -5.12 -5.14
CA SER A 175 -3.55 -3.85 -5.43
C SER A 175 -2.85 -2.64 -4.82
N SER A 176 -1.88 -2.85 -3.93
CA SER A 176 -1.03 -1.79 -3.38
C SER A 176 0.40 -2.28 -3.19
N LEU A 177 1.33 -1.33 -3.14
CA LEU A 177 2.75 -1.58 -2.92
C LEU A 177 3.30 -0.54 -1.94
N THR A 178 3.82 -1.02 -0.83
CA THR A 178 4.38 -0.22 0.25
C THR A 178 5.84 -0.63 0.45
N PRO A 179 6.83 0.18 0.02
CA PRO A 179 8.22 -0.05 0.37
C PRO A 179 8.43 0.02 1.90
N THR A 180 9.38 -0.76 2.41
CA THR A 180 9.82 -0.74 3.83
C THR A 180 11.33 -0.54 3.89
N SER A 181 11.91 -0.29 5.06
CA SER A 181 13.36 -0.10 5.18
C SER A 181 14.20 -1.32 4.78
N ASP A 182 13.62 -2.52 4.74
CA ASP A 182 14.31 -3.79 4.45
C ASP A 182 13.67 -4.62 3.32
N GLY A 183 12.75 -4.04 2.55
CA GLY A 183 11.98 -4.74 1.54
C GLY A 183 10.69 -4.03 1.16
N PHE A 184 9.58 -4.77 1.08
CA PHE A 184 8.29 -4.21 0.69
C PHE A 184 7.11 -5.07 1.12
N ILE A 185 5.92 -4.47 1.10
CA ILE A 185 4.63 -5.11 1.36
C ILE A 185 3.76 -4.96 0.12
N VAL A 186 3.16 -6.06 -0.32
CA VAL A 186 2.14 -6.07 -1.37
C VAL A 186 0.78 -6.34 -0.72
N GLY A 187 -0.15 -5.40 -0.85
CA GLY A 187 -1.52 -5.54 -0.34
C GLY A 187 -2.44 -6.22 -1.34
N ARG A 188 -3.41 -6.98 -0.83
CA ARG A 188 -4.55 -7.57 -1.53
C ARG A 188 -5.82 -7.32 -0.72
N ALA A 189 -6.98 -7.63 -1.29
CA ALA A 189 -8.22 -7.65 -0.51
C ALA A 189 -8.06 -8.62 0.68
N GLY A 190 -8.26 -8.11 1.90
CA GLY A 190 -8.23 -8.88 3.15
C GLY A 190 -6.85 -9.41 3.59
N SER A 191 -5.77 -9.20 2.82
CA SER A 191 -4.46 -9.75 3.15
C SER A 191 -3.31 -8.90 2.61
N ALA A 192 -2.13 -9.05 3.18
CA ALA A 192 -0.90 -8.45 2.67
C ALA A 192 0.28 -9.40 2.81
N PHE A 193 1.31 -9.16 2.01
CA PHE A 193 2.47 -10.04 1.91
C PHE A 193 3.74 -9.20 2.08
N LYS A 194 4.46 -9.40 3.19
CA LYS A 194 5.74 -8.74 3.45
C LYS A 194 6.88 -9.58 2.90
N TYR A 195 7.63 -9.00 1.98
CA TYR A 195 8.92 -9.49 1.52
C TYR A 195 10.03 -8.74 2.26
N THR A 196 10.98 -9.48 2.82
CA THR A 196 12.20 -8.94 3.45
C THR A 196 13.40 -9.52 2.73
N ILE A 197 14.34 -8.65 2.37
CA ILE A 197 15.58 -9.05 1.68
C ILE A 197 16.35 -10.08 2.54
N GLY A 198 16.81 -11.16 1.91
CA GLY A 198 17.54 -12.24 2.59
C GLY A 198 16.66 -13.20 3.37
N LYS A 199 15.34 -12.98 3.41
CA LYS A 199 14.36 -13.97 3.90
C LYS A 199 13.77 -14.72 2.72
N ASN A 200 14.00 -16.04 2.69
CA ASN A 200 13.41 -16.91 1.66
C ASN A 200 11.88 -16.93 1.70
N GLN A 201 11.28 -16.70 2.86
CA GLN A 201 9.83 -16.76 3.04
C GLN A 201 9.19 -15.38 2.97
N VAL A 202 8.03 -15.31 2.33
CA VAL A 202 7.16 -14.13 2.33
C VAL A 202 6.20 -14.26 3.50
N LYS A 203 6.14 -13.25 4.36
CA LYS A 203 5.25 -13.26 5.52
C LYS A 203 3.84 -12.82 5.12
N SER A 204 2.85 -13.67 5.38
CA SER A 204 1.44 -13.30 5.25
C SER A 204 0.99 -12.45 6.44
N ILE A 205 0.18 -11.44 6.16
CA ILE A 205 -0.42 -10.52 7.13
C ILE A 205 -1.93 -10.51 6.85
N THR A 206 -2.73 -10.79 7.88
CA THR A 206 -4.18 -10.65 7.80
C THR A 206 -4.55 -9.19 7.99
N ILE A 207 -5.37 -8.64 7.09
CA ILE A 207 -5.89 -7.27 7.22
C ILE A 207 -7.24 -7.36 7.92
N LEU A 208 -7.48 -6.44 8.86
CA LEU A 208 -8.74 -6.38 9.61
C LEU A 208 -9.92 -6.14 8.65
N ASP A 209 -11.03 -6.82 8.90
CA ASP A 209 -12.26 -6.64 8.13
C ASP A 209 -12.73 -5.19 8.17
N ASN A 210 -13.28 -4.71 7.05
CA ASN A 210 -13.66 -3.31 6.84
C ASN A 210 -12.50 -2.31 6.82
N TYR A 211 -11.25 -2.76 6.74
CA TYR A 211 -10.09 -1.89 6.51
C TYR A 211 -9.31 -2.30 5.26
N HIS A 212 -8.51 -1.37 4.75
CA HIS A 212 -7.49 -1.60 3.74
C HIS A 212 -6.18 -0.95 4.16
N ILE A 213 -5.06 -1.35 3.55
CA ILE A 213 -3.77 -0.69 3.80
C ILE A 213 -3.86 0.74 3.28
N ALA A 214 -3.53 1.72 4.13
CA ALA A 214 -3.47 3.11 3.70
C ALA A 214 -2.44 3.28 2.58
N ASP A 215 -2.81 4.02 1.52
CA ASP A 215 -1.99 4.21 0.31
C ASP A 215 -0.60 4.79 0.60
N HIS A 216 -0.46 5.51 1.71
CA HIS A 216 0.78 6.10 2.16
C HIS A 216 1.08 5.68 3.60
N GLN A 217 2.30 5.22 3.83
CA GLN A 217 2.84 4.93 5.16
C GLN A 217 3.91 5.96 5.47
N ASN A 218 3.80 6.64 6.60
CA ASN A 218 4.78 7.64 7.02
C ASN A 218 5.84 7.02 7.94
N GLY A 219 5.42 6.11 8.83
CA GLY A 219 6.32 5.28 9.61
C GLY A 219 6.81 4.05 8.83
N ASP A 220 7.96 3.51 9.25
CA ASP A 220 8.52 2.31 8.65
C ASP A 220 7.95 1.04 9.30
N VAL A 221 7.23 0.25 8.50
CA VAL A 221 6.62 -1.02 8.95
C VAL A 221 7.69 -2.06 9.30
N ALA A 222 8.89 -1.98 8.72
CA ALA A 222 9.92 -2.97 8.95
C ALA A 222 10.54 -2.90 10.36
N SER A 223 10.83 -1.69 10.82
CA SER A 223 11.34 -1.44 12.17
C SER A 223 10.26 -1.50 13.24
N THR A 224 9.12 -0.86 12.99
CA THR A 224 8.05 -0.74 14.01
C THR A 224 7.17 -1.98 14.13
N ASN A 225 7.09 -2.79 13.07
CA ASN A 225 6.07 -3.83 12.88
C ASN A 225 4.63 -3.32 12.86
N TYR A 226 4.40 -2.01 12.81
CA TYR A 226 3.05 -1.44 12.68
C TYR A 226 2.79 -1.00 11.26
N ILE A 227 1.63 -1.41 10.72
CA ILE A 227 1.11 -0.96 9.43
C ILE A 227 -0.13 -0.11 9.66
N LEU A 228 -0.23 1.02 8.95
CA LEU A 228 -1.41 1.87 8.97
C LEU A 228 -2.49 1.33 8.04
N LEU A 229 -3.66 1.11 8.61
CA LEU A 229 -4.87 0.74 7.89
C LEU A 229 -5.87 1.91 7.91
N GLU A 230 -6.58 2.06 6.80
CA GLU A 230 -7.68 3.00 6.62
C GLU A 230 -9.01 2.24 6.60
N LYS A 231 -10.01 2.75 7.32
CA LYS A 231 -11.36 2.18 7.33
C LYS A 231 -12.02 2.37 5.96
N ASN A 232 -12.64 1.31 5.45
CA ASN A 232 -13.36 1.35 4.18
C ASN A 232 -14.54 2.33 4.30
N PRO A 233 -14.78 3.17 3.28
CA PRO A 233 -15.95 4.04 3.29
C PRO A 233 -17.21 3.19 3.33
N THR A 234 -18.10 3.45 4.28
CA THR A 234 -19.41 2.81 4.33
C THR A 234 -20.21 3.20 3.09
N SER A 235 -20.55 2.22 2.26
CA SER A 235 -21.39 2.44 1.09
C SER A 235 -22.80 2.85 1.52
N LYS A 236 -23.12 4.14 1.39
CA LYS A 236 -24.45 4.70 1.62
C LYS A 236 -25.45 4.15 0.58
N LYS A 237 -26.15 3.07 0.91
CA LYS A 237 -27.54 2.90 0.46
C LYS A 237 -28.41 3.43 1.59
N ASP A 238 -28.75 4.72 1.52
CA ASP A 238 -30.06 5.27 1.90
C ASP A 238 -30.00 6.81 1.88
N SER A 239 -30.83 7.37 1.01
CA SER A 239 -30.83 8.77 0.56
C SER A 239 -31.25 9.80 1.63
N PHE A 240 -31.42 9.39 2.90
CA PHE A 240 -31.71 10.27 4.02
C PHE A 240 -30.50 10.53 4.94
N GLY A 241 -29.37 9.82 4.76
CA GLY A 241 -28.16 9.97 5.60
C GLY A 241 -27.26 11.16 5.27
N SER A 242 -27.37 11.73 4.05
CA SER A 242 -26.41 12.75 3.56
C SER A 242 -26.44 14.09 4.31
N MET A 243 -27.54 14.40 5.00
CA MET A 243 -27.63 15.57 5.88
C MET A 243 -26.97 15.35 7.25
N PHE A 244 -26.92 14.10 7.75
CA PHE A 244 -26.27 13.76 9.02
C PHE A 244 -24.73 13.67 8.91
N ASP A 245 -24.19 13.35 7.72
CA ASP A 245 -22.73 13.35 7.50
C ASP A 245 -22.10 14.75 7.57
N SER A 246 -22.89 15.79 7.37
CA SER A 246 -22.44 17.17 7.59
C SER A 246 -22.35 17.49 9.08
N ILE A 247 -23.15 16.82 9.92
CA ILE A 247 -23.17 16.99 11.39
C ILE A 247 -22.11 16.11 12.07
N SER A 248 -21.72 14.96 11.48
CA SER A 248 -20.60 14.15 12.00
C SER A 248 -19.25 14.87 11.91
N SER A 249 -19.10 15.80 10.96
CA SER A 249 -17.93 16.69 10.89
C SER A 249 -17.85 17.67 12.07
N ILE A 250 -19.00 18.06 12.64
CA ILE A 250 -19.10 18.88 13.87
C ILE A 250 -18.95 17.99 15.11
N GLY A 251 -19.43 16.75 15.08
CA GLY A 251 -19.26 15.75 16.16
C GLY A 251 -17.79 15.31 16.37
N ASN A 252 -16.95 15.35 15.34
CA ASN A 252 -15.50 15.15 15.47
C ASN A 252 -14.82 16.27 16.30
N SER A 253 -15.43 17.46 16.40
CA SER A 253 -14.94 18.53 17.29
C SER A 253 -15.39 18.37 18.75
N LEU A 254 -16.27 17.41 19.02
CA LEU A 254 -16.87 17.16 20.33
C LEU A 254 -16.54 15.75 20.89
N GLY A 255 -15.70 14.96 20.22
CA GLY A 255 -15.22 13.66 20.73
C GLY A 255 -16.27 12.56 20.84
N LEU A 256 -17.40 12.66 20.12
CA LEU A 256 -18.55 11.75 20.24
C LEU A 256 -18.51 10.54 19.29
N ASN A 257 -17.55 10.47 18.35
CA ASN A 257 -17.35 9.33 17.46
C ASN A 257 -16.08 8.55 17.84
N LYS A 258 -16.12 7.22 17.70
CA LYS A 258 -14.96 6.34 17.92
C LYS A 258 -13.82 6.72 16.97
N ALA A 259 -12.61 6.90 17.50
CA ALA A 259 -11.40 7.24 16.73
C ALA A 259 -10.86 6.01 15.96
N ASP A 260 -11.64 5.47 15.03
CA ASP A 260 -11.30 4.21 14.34
C ASP A 260 -11.19 4.35 12.81
N HIS A 261 -11.18 5.56 12.28
CA HIS A 261 -10.98 5.78 10.84
C HIS A 261 -9.60 5.33 10.35
N TYR A 262 -8.57 5.54 11.18
CA TYR A 262 -7.22 5.06 10.95
C TYR A 262 -6.75 4.28 12.16
N ILE A 263 -6.14 3.11 11.92
CA ILE A 263 -5.60 2.27 12.96
C ILE A 263 -4.20 1.80 12.56
N LEU A 264 -3.28 1.71 13.52
CA LEU A 264 -2.06 0.92 13.34
C LEU A 264 -2.33 -0.50 13.80
N VAL A 265 -1.89 -1.48 13.01
CA VAL A 265 -1.96 -2.90 13.37
C VAL A 265 -0.55 -3.46 13.41
N ASN A 266 -0.20 -4.10 14.52
CA ASN A 266 1.05 -4.82 14.64
C ASN A 266 0.99 -6.10 13.81
N ILE A 267 1.86 -6.24 12.81
CA ILE A 267 1.86 -7.35 11.86
C ILE A 267 2.32 -8.68 12.48
N ASN A 268 2.83 -8.69 13.71
CA ASN A 268 3.29 -9.88 14.41
C ASN A 268 2.25 -10.45 15.37
N ASN A 269 1.62 -9.59 16.18
CA ASN A 269 0.72 -10.01 17.26
C ASN A 269 -0.72 -9.50 17.12
N GLY A 270 -1.01 -8.66 16.11
CA GLY A 270 -2.36 -8.13 15.87
C GLY A 270 -2.79 -7.01 16.82
N THR A 271 -1.89 -6.46 17.66
CA THR A 271 -2.22 -5.30 18.50
C THR A 271 -2.71 -4.13 17.65
N ILE A 272 -3.88 -3.58 18.00
CA ILE A 272 -4.52 -2.46 17.30
C ILE A 272 -4.31 -1.18 18.11
N VAL A 273 -3.91 -0.11 17.42
CA VAL A 273 -3.75 1.24 17.98
C VAL A 273 -4.65 2.20 17.19
N PRO A 274 -5.80 2.61 17.74
CA PRO A 274 -6.67 3.59 17.10
C PRO A 274 -6.10 5.00 17.12
N LEU A 275 -6.34 5.76 16.05
CA LEU A 275 -5.87 7.13 15.86
C LEU A 275 -7.04 8.05 15.54
N ASP A 276 -7.15 9.17 16.26
CA ASP A 276 -8.23 10.16 16.06
C ASP A 276 -7.93 11.10 14.90
N VAL A 277 -7.99 10.55 13.70
CA VAL A 277 -7.77 11.25 12.44
C VAL A 277 -8.94 11.00 11.51
N SER A 278 -9.47 12.05 10.88
CA SER A 278 -10.64 11.95 10.01
C SER A 278 -10.29 11.39 8.62
N LEU A 279 -11.20 10.61 8.01
CA LEU A 279 -11.14 10.25 6.58
C LEU A 279 -11.32 11.46 5.63
N SER A 280 -11.76 12.60 6.15
CA SER A 280 -11.99 13.83 5.39
C SER A 280 -10.68 14.57 5.07
N GLY A 281 -10.70 15.48 4.10
CA GLY A 281 -9.56 16.37 3.80
C GLY A 281 -8.41 15.75 2.98
N LYS A 282 -8.46 14.45 2.67
CA LYS A 282 -7.43 13.79 1.83
C LYS A 282 -7.50 14.14 0.35
N THR A 283 -8.64 14.64 -0.14
CA THR A 283 -8.82 14.94 -1.57
C THR A 283 -8.60 16.42 -1.89
N VAL A 284 -8.01 16.68 -3.05
CA VAL A 284 -7.85 18.02 -3.63
C VAL A 284 -8.71 18.18 -4.88
N ALA A 285 -9.24 19.38 -5.08
CA ALA A 285 -10.04 19.71 -6.26
C ALA A 285 -9.16 19.87 -7.51
N VAL A 286 -9.45 19.06 -8.52
CA VAL A 286 -8.83 19.10 -9.84
C VAL A 286 -9.84 19.62 -10.85
N HIS A 287 -9.73 20.92 -11.11
CA HIS A 287 -10.46 21.61 -12.16
C HIS A 287 -9.86 21.31 -13.54
N SER A 288 -10.71 21.10 -14.55
CA SER A 288 -10.34 20.94 -15.96
C SER A 288 -11.34 21.66 -16.88
N ASN A 289 -10.96 21.84 -18.15
CA ASN A 289 -11.74 22.60 -19.14
C ASN A 289 -12.09 24.02 -18.65
N CYS A 290 -11.07 24.71 -18.15
CA CYS A 290 -11.18 26.06 -17.63
C CYS A 290 -11.08 27.09 -18.75
N THR A 291 -11.97 28.06 -18.72
CA THR A 291 -11.98 29.24 -19.60
C THR A 291 -11.68 30.45 -18.76
N SER A 292 -10.69 31.26 -19.14
CA SER A 292 -10.38 32.49 -18.40
C SER A 292 -11.52 33.50 -18.56
N LYS A 293 -11.98 34.05 -17.43
CA LYS A 293 -12.96 35.15 -17.36
C LYS A 293 -12.33 36.41 -16.76
N GLY A 294 -11.00 36.58 -16.88
CA GLY A 294 -10.25 37.69 -16.28
C GLY A 294 -9.86 37.38 -14.84
N LEU A 295 -10.67 37.84 -13.86
CA LEU A 295 -10.34 37.74 -12.42
C LEU A 295 -10.54 36.34 -11.82
N TYR A 296 -11.23 35.45 -12.53
CA TYR A 296 -11.38 34.05 -12.15
C TYR A 296 -11.42 33.16 -13.40
N ASN A 297 -11.18 31.87 -13.20
CA ASN A 297 -11.31 30.87 -14.25
C ASN A 297 -12.64 30.13 -14.06
N ASP A 298 -13.44 30.08 -15.12
CA ASP A 298 -14.66 29.29 -15.16
C ASP A 298 -14.35 27.88 -15.67
N CYS A 299 -14.45 26.88 -14.81
CA CYS A 299 -14.07 25.50 -15.09
C CYS A 299 -15.28 24.60 -15.19
N LYS A 300 -15.48 23.98 -16.36
CA LYS A 300 -16.66 23.12 -16.61
C LYS A 300 -16.66 21.84 -15.79
N ASN A 301 -15.48 21.35 -15.41
CA ASN A 301 -15.34 20.07 -14.71
C ASN A 301 -14.50 20.24 -13.45
N VAL A 302 -14.97 19.67 -12.35
CA VAL A 302 -14.24 19.53 -11.09
C VAL A 302 -14.23 18.06 -10.70
N SER A 303 -13.05 17.49 -10.48
CA SER A 303 -12.88 16.13 -9.96
C SER A 303 -12.08 16.18 -8.67
N TYR A 304 -12.41 15.33 -7.70
CA TYR A 304 -11.66 15.25 -6.45
C TYR A 304 -10.76 14.02 -6.47
N LYS A 305 -9.48 14.19 -6.12
CA LYS A 305 -8.51 13.09 -6.10
C LYS A 305 -7.74 13.13 -4.79
N ASP A 306 -7.49 11.96 -4.23
CA ASP A 306 -6.57 11.80 -3.11
C ASP A 306 -5.18 12.34 -3.51
N ALA A 307 -4.63 13.24 -2.70
CA ALA A 307 -3.32 13.83 -2.97
C ALA A 307 -2.63 14.36 -1.71
N LEU A 308 -1.34 14.02 -1.57
CA LEU A 308 -0.44 14.57 -0.55
C LEU A 308 -0.14 16.07 -0.75
N TYR A 309 -0.23 16.56 -1.99
CA TYR A 309 0.08 17.94 -2.37
C TYR A 309 -1.01 18.50 -3.27
N ASN A 310 -1.28 19.80 -3.15
CA ASN A 310 -2.17 20.49 -4.07
C ASN A 310 -1.48 20.77 -5.42
N LYS A 311 -2.22 21.39 -6.36
CA LYS A 311 -1.68 21.71 -7.70
C LYS A 311 -0.44 22.61 -7.64
N GLN A 312 -0.39 23.53 -6.68
CA GLN A 312 0.72 24.45 -6.42
C GLN A 312 1.92 23.76 -5.75
N GLY A 313 1.81 22.49 -5.40
CA GLY A 313 2.86 21.72 -4.72
C GLY A 313 2.97 21.97 -3.22
N LEU A 314 2.02 22.70 -2.63
CA LEU A 314 1.94 22.85 -1.17
C LEU A 314 1.33 21.58 -0.58
N LYS A 315 1.79 21.20 0.62
CA LYS A 315 1.25 20.06 1.37
C LYS A 315 -0.27 20.21 1.53
N ASN A 316 -1.00 19.13 1.31
CA ASN A 316 -2.39 19.03 1.73
C ASN A 316 -2.42 18.71 3.24
N SER A 317 -2.25 19.71 4.12
CA SER A 317 -2.10 19.51 5.57
C SER A 317 -3.26 18.79 6.28
N SER A 318 -4.40 18.59 5.60
CA SER A 318 -5.54 17.81 6.08
C SER A 318 -5.46 16.33 5.72
N HIS A 319 -4.54 15.93 4.84
CA HIS A 319 -4.35 14.54 4.47
C HIS A 319 -3.69 13.75 5.63
N TYR A 320 -4.20 12.56 5.94
CA TYR A 320 -3.77 11.72 7.07
C TYR A 320 -2.25 11.48 7.13
N PHE A 321 -1.60 11.32 5.98
CA PHE A 321 -0.13 11.19 5.87
C PHE A 321 0.65 12.30 6.59
N TRP A 322 0.15 13.54 6.58
CA TRP A 322 0.76 14.68 7.29
C TRP A 322 0.25 14.83 8.73
N ALA A 323 -0.68 13.98 9.14
CA ALA A 323 -1.29 14.00 10.45
C ALA A 323 -0.90 12.81 11.31
N ILE A 324 -0.28 11.76 10.74
CA ILE A 324 0.08 10.52 11.42
C ILE A 324 1.56 10.21 11.13
N ASP A 325 2.30 9.87 12.18
CA ASP A 325 3.65 9.29 12.09
C ASP A 325 3.85 8.28 13.22
N TRP A 326 4.74 7.32 13.07
CA TRP A 326 5.04 6.35 14.13
C TRP A 326 6.46 5.81 13.99
N ILE A 327 7.05 5.49 15.13
CA ILE A 327 8.47 5.15 15.25
C ILE A 327 8.65 4.12 16.37
N ASP A 328 9.70 3.32 16.28
CA ASP A 328 10.16 2.49 17.38
C ASP A 328 11.23 3.23 18.18
N THR A 329 11.11 3.24 19.50
CA THR A 329 12.06 3.89 20.42
C THR A 329 12.62 2.87 21.42
N LYS A 330 13.59 3.28 22.23
CA LYS A 330 14.17 2.41 23.27
C LYS A 330 13.13 1.99 24.32
N SER A 331 12.18 2.88 24.64
CA SER A 331 11.10 2.57 25.60
C SER A 331 9.99 1.72 24.98
N GLY A 332 9.84 1.75 23.66
CA GLY A 332 8.85 1.00 22.90
C GLY A 332 8.32 1.81 21.70
N PRO A 333 7.39 1.23 20.93
CA PRO A 333 6.82 1.91 19.78
C PRO A 333 5.90 3.06 20.20
N LEU A 334 6.05 4.20 19.53
CA LEU A 334 5.25 5.40 19.72
C LEU A 334 4.51 5.75 18.42
N ALA A 335 3.25 6.12 18.52
CA ALA A 335 2.49 6.68 17.42
C ALA A 335 2.11 8.12 17.71
N PHE A 336 2.16 8.97 16.69
CA PHE A 336 1.87 10.39 16.80
C PHE A 336 0.73 10.72 15.88
N TYR A 337 -0.21 11.52 16.36
CA TYR A 337 -1.25 12.06 15.50
C TYR A 337 -1.63 13.48 15.90
N LYS A 338 -1.99 14.30 14.91
CA LYS A 338 -2.57 15.62 15.13
C LYS A 338 -4.06 15.63 14.79
N THR A 339 -4.82 16.28 15.65
CA THR A 339 -6.16 16.77 15.33
C THR A 339 -6.05 18.20 14.77
N SER A 340 -7.16 18.94 14.69
CA SER A 340 -7.10 20.35 14.36
C SER A 340 -6.38 21.18 15.43
N THR A 341 -6.50 20.83 16.72
CA THR A 341 -6.05 21.64 17.86
C THR A 341 -5.03 20.97 18.76
N THR A 342 -4.82 19.66 18.65
CA THR A 342 -3.91 18.91 19.52
C THR A 342 -2.95 18.06 18.72
N LEU A 343 -1.74 17.90 19.26
CA LEU A 343 -0.76 16.92 18.82
C LEU A 343 -0.56 15.94 19.97
N LYS A 344 -0.84 14.67 19.72
CA LYS A 344 -0.83 13.60 20.71
C LYS A 344 0.19 12.54 20.35
N VAL A 345 0.71 11.88 21.38
CA VAL A 345 1.52 10.67 21.26
C VAL A 345 0.84 9.52 21.99
N VAL A 346 0.77 8.37 21.35
CA VAL A 346 0.34 7.10 21.93
C VAL A 346 1.57 6.34 22.36
N ASP A 347 1.73 6.18 23.67
CA ASP A 347 2.63 5.20 24.26
C ASP A 347 1.97 3.83 24.18
N ILE A 348 2.28 3.11 23.11
CA ILE A 348 1.62 1.85 22.77
C ILE A 348 1.91 0.78 23.83
N LYS A 349 3.12 0.80 24.41
CA LYS A 349 3.54 -0.17 25.42
C LYS A 349 2.73 0.00 26.71
N ASN A 350 2.53 1.24 27.14
CA ASN A 350 1.79 1.53 28.37
C ASN A 350 0.29 1.79 28.13
N SER A 351 -0.17 1.70 26.87
CA SER A 351 -1.56 1.97 26.46
C SER A 351 -2.06 3.33 26.91
N LYS A 352 -1.19 4.36 26.85
CA LYS A 352 -1.50 5.74 27.24
C LYS A 352 -1.43 6.67 26.03
N VAL A 353 -2.23 7.72 26.05
CA VAL A 353 -2.18 8.80 25.08
C VAL A 353 -1.85 10.10 25.82
N HIS A 354 -0.76 10.75 25.45
CA HIS A 354 -0.31 12.00 26.05
C HIS A 354 -0.51 13.15 25.07
N THR A 355 -1.03 14.27 25.56
CA THR A 355 -1.04 15.52 24.78
C THR A 355 0.34 16.17 24.83
N LEU A 356 0.94 16.38 23.66
CA LEU A 356 2.24 17.03 23.50
C LEU A 356 2.10 18.53 23.33
N PHE A 357 1.13 18.95 22.51
CA PHE A 357 0.80 20.35 22.28
C PHE A 357 -0.71 20.51 22.15
N SER A 358 -1.21 21.66 22.61
CA SER A 358 -2.62 22.05 22.47
C SER A 358 -2.71 23.53 22.10
N ARG A 359 -3.50 23.85 21.07
CA ARG A 359 -3.68 25.22 20.58
C ARG A 359 -5.06 25.41 19.96
N THR A 360 -5.81 26.38 20.49
CA THR A 360 -7.15 26.73 19.99
C THR A 360 -7.17 27.17 18.53
N LEU A 361 -6.13 27.91 18.10
CA LEU A 361 -5.97 28.36 16.71
C LEU A 361 -5.38 27.30 15.78
N GLY A 362 -5.24 26.08 16.29
CA GLY A 362 -4.84 24.91 15.56
C GLY A 362 -3.33 24.68 15.43
N ILE A 363 -3.03 23.45 15.01
CA ILE A 363 -1.68 22.94 14.75
C ILE A 363 -1.57 22.66 13.24
N ASN A 364 -0.61 23.31 12.59
CA ASN A 364 -0.49 23.25 11.13
C ASN A 364 0.17 21.93 10.67
N ASP A 365 1.32 21.61 11.26
CA ASP A 365 2.17 20.49 10.88
C ASP A 365 3.02 20.05 12.08
N PHE A 366 3.60 18.86 12.02
CA PHE A 366 4.64 18.44 12.95
C PHE A 366 5.74 17.64 12.23
N LEU A 367 6.90 17.58 12.85
CA LEU A 367 8.05 16.83 12.37
C LEU A 367 8.66 16.04 13.53
N LEU A 368 8.85 14.74 13.31
CA LEU A 368 9.68 13.91 14.17
C LEU A 368 11.14 14.04 13.73
N ILE A 369 12.03 14.22 14.70
CA ILE A 369 13.49 14.31 14.49
C ILE A 369 14.13 13.25 15.36
N GLU A 370 14.71 12.24 14.71
CA GLU A 370 15.45 11.17 15.38
C GLU A 370 16.93 11.52 15.44
N HIS A 371 17.47 11.47 16.66
CA HIS A 371 18.87 11.77 16.92
C HIS A 371 19.72 10.50 16.91
N VAL A 372 21.02 10.67 16.66
CA VAL A 372 21.98 9.56 16.62
C VAL A 372 22.07 8.82 17.96
N ASP A 373 21.79 9.50 19.07
CA ASP A 373 21.73 8.88 20.41
C ASP A 373 20.44 8.08 20.66
N GLY A 374 19.54 8.03 19.68
CA GLY A 374 18.26 7.33 19.72
C GLY A 374 17.14 8.14 20.36
N LYS A 375 17.38 9.41 20.76
CA LYS A 375 16.30 10.29 21.22
C LYS A 375 15.41 10.70 20.06
N VAL A 376 14.14 10.94 20.38
CA VAL A 376 13.18 11.51 19.43
C VAL A 376 12.77 12.88 19.93
N SER A 377 13.02 13.91 19.13
CA SER A 377 12.38 15.22 19.29
C SER A 377 11.14 15.31 18.41
N ILE A 378 10.24 16.22 18.79
CA ILE A 378 9.10 16.59 17.98
C ILE A 378 8.98 18.11 17.93
N GLU A 379 8.89 18.64 16.71
CA GLU A 379 8.63 20.05 16.44
C GLU A 379 7.22 20.22 15.89
N ALA A 380 6.45 21.16 16.43
CA ALA A 380 5.09 21.48 15.98
C ALA A 380 5.04 22.92 15.44
N GLN A 381 4.40 23.10 14.27
CA GLN A 381 4.11 24.42 13.73
C GLN A 381 2.78 24.94 14.30
N LEU A 382 2.86 25.99 15.10
CA LEU A 382 1.77 26.60 15.84
C LEU A 382 1.42 27.98 15.25
N GLY A 383 0.87 28.00 14.03
CA GLY A 383 0.60 29.24 13.31
C GLY A 383 1.89 29.88 12.80
N PHE A 384 2.34 30.97 13.43
CA PHE A 384 3.57 31.68 13.05
C PHE A 384 4.79 31.29 13.90
N SER A 385 4.61 30.50 14.97
CA SER A 385 5.70 30.01 15.81
C SER A 385 5.91 28.50 15.64
N LYS A 386 7.07 28.04 16.12
CA LYS A 386 7.42 26.63 16.22
C LYS A 386 7.81 26.34 17.65
N ASP A 387 7.26 25.27 18.21
CA ASP A 387 7.61 24.80 19.53
C ASP A 387 8.15 23.37 19.40
N LYS A 388 9.07 23.00 20.29
CA LYS A 388 9.79 21.73 20.21
C LYS A 388 9.88 21.06 21.58
N ILE A 389 9.62 19.76 21.60
CA ILE A 389 9.97 18.87 22.71
C ILE A 389 11.24 18.13 22.30
N GLU A 390 12.32 18.33 23.06
CA GLU A 390 13.64 17.78 22.74
C GLU A 390 13.73 16.26 22.91
N ASP A 391 13.01 15.70 23.89
CA ASP A 391 13.03 14.28 24.19
C ASP A 391 11.62 13.84 24.57
N VAL A 392 10.93 13.19 23.62
CA VAL A 392 9.55 12.73 23.78
C VAL A 392 9.45 11.66 24.87
N GLU A 393 10.41 10.74 24.97
CA GLU A 393 10.39 9.67 25.97
C GLU A 393 10.50 10.28 27.38
N GLN A 394 11.43 11.22 27.59
CA GLN A 394 11.55 11.94 28.86
C GLN A 394 10.33 12.81 29.17
N TYR A 395 9.72 13.42 28.16
CA TYR A 395 8.48 14.18 28.34
C TYR A 395 7.35 13.28 28.84
N ILE A 396 7.11 12.14 28.17
CA ILE A 396 6.06 11.17 28.54
C ILE A 396 6.27 10.65 29.96
N LEU A 397 7.50 10.28 30.33
CA LEU A 397 7.83 9.78 31.67
C LEU A 397 7.54 10.77 32.80
N LYS A 398 7.71 12.07 32.52
CA LYS A 398 7.49 13.15 33.51
C LYS A 398 6.08 13.72 33.44
N ASN A 399 5.35 13.45 32.36
CA ASN A 399 4.02 14.01 32.18
C ASN A 399 3.05 13.33 33.15
N THR A 400 2.34 14.14 33.93
CA THR A 400 1.31 13.70 34.88
C THR A 400 -0.05 14.32 34.58
N VAL A 401 -0.18 15.08 33.49
CA VAL A 401 -1.39 15.82 33.10
C VAL A 401 -1.80 15.48 31.66
N ASP A 402 -3.09 15.65 31.34
CA ASP A 402 -3.63 15.42 29.98
C ASP A 402 -3.26 14.05 29.38
N ILE A 403 -3.42 13.01 30.20
CA ILE A 403 -3.19 11.61 29.84
C ILE A 403 -4.54 10.91 29.71
N GLU A 404 -4.76 10.27 28.57
CA GLU A 404 -5.95 9.47 28.28
C GLU A 404 -5.55 7.99 28.17
N GLU A 405 -6.49 7.08 28.43
CA GLU A 405 -6.30 5.67 28.06
C GLU A 405 -6.37 5.52 26.54
N MET A 406 -5.55 4.61 25.99
CA MET A 406 -5.68 4.22 24.60
C MET A 406 -7.06 3.63 24.35
N GLN A 407 -7.77 4.15 23.35
CA GLN A 407 -9.08 3.65 22.98
C GLN A 407 -9.00 2.20 22.49
N THR A 408 -10.10 1.45 22.60
CA THR A 408 -10.23 0.10 22.05
C THR A 408 -11.14 0.12 20.83
N VAL A 409 -10.78 -0.64 19.80
CA VAL A 409 -11.66 -0.84 18.64
C VAL A 409 -12.68 -1.92 19.01
N SER A 410 -13.97 -1.58 18.94
CA SER A 410 -15.02 -2.58 19.13
C SER A 410 -15.08 -3.49 17.91
N THR A 411 -14.65 -4.73 18.07
CA THR A 411 -14.91 -5.80 17.10
C THR A 411 -16.32 -6.32 17.38
N GLU A 412 -17.31 -5.82 16.63
CA GLU A 412 -18.65 -6.43 16.55
C GLU A 412 -18.66 -7.61 15.57
#